data_AF-A0A8W7P0C4-F1
#
_entry.id   AF-A0A8W7P0C4-F1
#
_cell.length_a   1.000
_cell.length_b   1.000
_cell.length_c   1.000
_cell.angle_alpha   90.00
_cell.angle_beta   90.00
_cell.angle_gamma   90.00
#
_symmetry.space_group_name_H-M   'P 1'
#
loop_
_entity.id
_entity.type
_entity.pdbx_description
1 polymer ?
#
loop_
_entity_poly.entity_id
_entity_poly.type
_entity_poly.pdbx_seq_one_letter_code
_entity_poly.pdbx_strand_id
1 'polypeptide(L)'
;LQESYSKIEAGLISRGVEKLFYKLRDQGMLEGDDVQIGFLARNFQLLQTGWIARPDIARCPQEAQVVAREGCLSLLYFLAPYVSSRFRQPFERVLASMAPVQALPAV
;
A
#
# COMPACT_ATOMS: atom_id res chain seq x y z
N LEU A 1 -22.51 -10.53 -15.61
CA LEU A 1 -21.23 -11.21 -15.97
C LEU A 1 -20.03 -10.33 -15.60
N GLN A 2 -19.88 -9.14 -16.17
CA GLN A 2 -18.76 -8.23 -15.88
C GLN A 2 -18.62 -7.87 -14.39
N GLU A 3 -19.72 -7.52 -13.70
CA GLU A 3 -19.72 -7.30 -12.24
C GLU A 3 -19.32 -8.53 -11.40
N SER A 4 -19.61 -9.74 -11.90
CA SER A 4 -19.24 -10.98 -11.22
C SER A 4 -17.74 -11.22 -11.32
N TYR A 5 -17.13 -10.93 -12.49
CA TYR A 5 -15.68 -10.96 -12.66
C TYR A 5 -14.97 -9.93 -11.78
N SER A 6 -15.50 -8.70 -11.71
CA SER A 6 -14.96 -7.65 -10.84
C SER A 6 -14.96 -8.06 -9.35
N LYS A 7 -16.02 -8.71 -8.89
CA LYS A 7 -16.14 -9.22 -7.51
C LYS A 7 -15.19 -10.40 -7.24
N ILE A 8 -14.99 -11.27 -8.22
CA ILE A 8 -14.05 -12.41 -8.12
C ILE A 8 -12.60 -11.90 -8.07
N GLU A 9 -12.22 -10.96 -8.93
CA GLU A 9 -10.89 -10.35 -8.93
C GLU A 9 -10.62 -9.59 -7.62
N ALA A 10 -11.58 -8.79 -7.13
CA ALA A 10 -11.46 -8.12 -5.84
C ALA A 10 -11.30 -9.10 -4.66
N GLY A 11 -12.03 -10.22 -4.69
CA GLY A 11 -11.92 -11.28 -3.69
C GLY A 11 -10.60 -12.06 -3.74
N LEU A 12 -10.04 -12.28 -4.93
CA LEU A 12 -8.73 -12.92 -5.12
C LEU A 12 -7.59 -12.00 -4.69
N ILE A 13 -7.66 -10.70 -5.02
CA ILE A 13 -6.73 -9.68 -4.55
C ILE A 13 -6.78 -9.59 -3.02
N SER A 14 -7.97 -9.65 -2.43
CA SER A 14 -8.15 -9.62 -0.97
C SER A 14 -7.42 -10.77 -0.26
N ARG A 15 -7.64 -12.00 -0.74
CA ARG A 15 -6.96 -13.18 -0.22
C ARG A 15 -5.45 -13.16 -0.47
N GLY A 16 -5.00 -12.48 -1.53
CA GLY A 16 -3.59 -12.29 -1.84
C GLY A 16 -2.89 -11.37 -0.85
N VAL A 17 -3.49 -10.21 -0.53
CA VAL A 17 -2.95 -9.23 0.41
C VAL A 17 -2.87 -9.80 1.82
N GLU A 18 -3.92 -10.48 2.27
CA GLU A 18 -3.95 -11.13 3.58
C GLU A 18 -2.85 -12.18 3.73
N LYS A 19 -2.71 -13.09 2.75
CA LYS A 19 -1.62 -14.09 2.74
C LYS A 19 -0.24 -13.46 2.73
N LEU A 20 -0.05 -12.36 1.99
CA LEU A 20 1.22 -11.63 1.97
C LEU A 20 1.55 -11.10 3.37
N PHE A 21 0.58 -10.54 4.09
CA PHE A 21 0.84 -9.92 5.39
C PHE A 21 1.16 -10.97 6.45
N TYR A 22 0.48 -12.11 6.44
CA TYR A 22 0.86 -13.27 7.25
C TYR A 22 2.29 -13.72 6.96
N LYS A 23 2.66 -13.84 5.67
CA LYS A 23 4.04 -14.20 5.29
C LYS A 23 5.08 -13.18 5.77
N LEU A 24 4.79 -11.88 5.66
CA LEU A 24 5.67 -10.81 6.13
C LEU A 24 5.83 -10.86 7.65
N ARG A 25 4.76 -11.14 8.40
CA ARG A 25 4.83 -11.38 9.85
C ARG A 25 5.67 -12.60 10.17
N ASP A 26 5.46 -13.73 9.48
CA ASP A 26 6.21 -14.97 9.72
C ASP A 26 7.72 -14.81 9.42
N GLN A 27 8.08 -13.85 8.56
CA GLN A 27 9.46 -13.43 8.29
C GLN A 27 10.01 -12.39 9.29
N GLY A 28 9.21 -11.99 10.27
CA GLY A 28 9.53 -11.00 11.28
C GLY A 28 9.59 -9.57 10.74
N MET A 29 8.99 -9.29 9.58
CA MET A 29 8.92 -7.92 9.02
C MET A 29 7.79 -7.10 9.62
N LEU A 30 6.66 -7.75 9.92
CA LEU A 30 5.51 -7.13 10.58
C LEU A 30 5.34 -7.70 11.99
N GLU A 31 4.92 -6.86 12.92
CA GLU A 31 4.55 -7.20 14.29
C GLU A 31 3.03 -7.22 14.42
N GLY A 32 2.52 -8.19 15.17
CA GLY A 32 1.11 -8.33 15.50
C GLY A 32 0.64 -9.78 15.58
N ASP A 33 -0.41 -10.03 16.35
CA ASP A 33 -1.08 -11.32 16.41
C ASP A 33 -1.92 -11.61 15.15
N ASP A 34 -2.51 -12.81 15.05
CA ASP A 34 -3.31 -13.23 13.89
C ASP A 34 -4.48 -12.29 13.60
N VAL A 35 -5.11 -11.74 14.64
CA VAL A 35 -6.26 -10.84 14.53
C VAL A 35 -5.79 -9.48 14.00
N GLN A 36 -4.71 -8.94 14.57
CA GLN A 36 -4.10 -7.68 14.15
C GLN A 36 -3.64 -7.73 12.69
N ILE A 37 -3.00 -8.82 12.25
CA ILE A 37 -2.59 -8.99 10.85
C ILE A 37 -3.79 -9.08 9.90
N GLY A 38 -4.84 -9.81 10.27
CA GLY A 38 -6.08 -9.89 9.47
C GLY A 38 -6.75 -8.52 9.33
N PHE A 39 -6.83 -7.75 10.42
CA PHE A 39 -7.33 -6.37 10.38
C PHE A 39 -6.44 -5.46 9.54
N LEU A 40 -5.12 -5.58 9.68
CA LEU A 40 -4.16 -4.78 8.93
C LEU A 40 -4.31 -4.98 7.42
N ALA A 41 -4.40 -6.24 6.98
CA ALA A 41 -4.59 -6.59 5.57
C ALA A 41 -5.92 -6.04 5.00
N ARG A 42 -7.01 -6.17 5.76
CA ARG A 42 -8.32 -5.65 5.34
C ARG A 42 -8.32 -4.13 5.21
N ASN A 43 -7.76 -3.42 6.19
CA ASN A 43 -7.68 -1.96 6.17
C ASN A 43 -6.74 -1.45 5.07
N PHE A 44 -5.62 -2.14 4.84
CA PHE A 44 -4.73 -1.85 3.71
C PHE A 44 -5.47 -1.93 2.38
N GLN A 45 -6.30 -2.96 2.19
CA GLN A 45 -7.07 -3.11 0.96
C GLN A 45 -8.17 -2.05 0.82
N LEU A 46 -8.84 -1.66 1.91
CA LEU A 46 -9.80 -0.55 1.88
C LEU A 46 -9.13 0.77 1.49
N LEU A 47 -7.94 1.05 2.03
CA LEU A 47 -7.16 2.23 1.63
C LEU A 47 -6.74 2.15 0.15
N GLN A 48 -6.27 0.99 -0.31
CA GLN A 48 -5.88 0.78 -1.70
C GLN A 48 -7.06 1.00 -2.66
N THR A 49 -8.22 0.43 -2.36
CA THR A 49 -9.43 0.62 -3.17
C THR A 49 -9.92 2.06 -3.13
N GLY A 50 -9.84 2.73 -1.98
CA GLY A 50 -10.16 4.16 -1.86
C GLY A 50 -9.26 5.07 -2.72
N TRP A 51 -8.00 4.68 -2.92
CA TRP A 51 -7.09 5.38 -3.84
C TRP A 51 -7.42 5.10 -5.32
N ILE A 52 -7.69 3.84 -5.68
CA ILE A 52 -8.02 3.45 -7.06
C ILE A 52 -9.38 3.99 -7.51
N ALA A 53 -10.35 4.06 -6.60
CA ALA A 53 -11.72 4.44 -6.90
C ALA A 53 -11.92 5.94 -7.14
N ARG A 54 -10.86 6.76 -7.09
CA ARG A 54 -10.95 8.18 -7.45
C ARG A 54 -10.68 8.34 -8.94
N PRO A 55 -11.71 8.44 -9.79
CA PRO A 55 -11.56 8.47 -11.24
C PRO A 55 -10.97 9.81 -11.72
N ASP A 56 -10.93 10.81 -10.85
CA ASP A 56 -10.78 12.22 -11.19
C ASP A 56 -9.40 12.79 -10.84
N ILE A 57 -8.49 12.00 -10.23
CA ILE A 57 -7.24 12.56 -9.71
C ILE A 57 -6.21 12.81 -10.82
N ALA A 58 -6.22 12.02 -11.90
CA ALA A 58 -5.24 12.13 -12.98
C ALA A 58 -5.91 12.51 -14.30
N ARG A 59 -5.62 13.71 -14.78
CA ARG A 59 -6.11 14.23 -16.07
C ARG A 59 -5.20 13.84 -17.23
N CYS A 60 -3.98 13.41 -16.93
CA CYS A 60 -3.02 12.89 -17.90
C CYS A 60 -2.18 11.71 -17.33
N PRO A 61 -1.51 10.92 -18.19
CA PRO A 61 -0.71 9.78 -17.75
C PRO A 61 0.42 10.11 -16.76
N GLN A 62 1.03 11.30 -16.86
CA GLN A 62 2.07 11.76 -15.93
C GLN A 62 1.50 11.98 -14.53
N GLU A 63 0.32 12.61 -14.42
CA GLU A 63 -0.39 12.77 -13.16
C GLU A 63 -0.81 11.41 -12.58
N ALA A 64 -1.19 10.43 -13.41
CA ALA A 64 -1.54 9.10 -12.94
C ALA A 64 -0.38 8.40 -12.21
N GLN A 65 0.86 8.60 -12.67
CA GLN A 65 2.03 8.06 -11.98
C GLN A 65 2.30 8.76 -10.64
N VAL A 66 2.09 10.08 -10.57
CA VAL A 66 2.21 10.86 -9.33
C VAL A 66 1.17 10.38 -8.31
N VAL A 67 -0.09 10.27 -8.72
CA VAL A 67 -1.19 9.79 -7.88
C VAL A 67 -0.96 8.36 -7.40
N ALA A 68 -0.50 7.48 -8.29
CA ALA A 68 -0.16 6.10 -7.90
C ALA A 68 0.99 6.07 -6.87
N ARG A 69 2.01 6.92 -7.04
CA ARG A 69 3.11 7.06 -6.07
C ARG A 69 2.62 7.58 -4.73
N GLU A 70 1.77 8.59 -4.70
CA GLU A 70 1.17 9.14 -3.47
C GLU A 70 0.29 8.10 -2.74
N GLY A 71 -0.49 7.33 -3.49
CA GLY A 71 -1.27 6.21 -2.96
C GLY A 71 -0.38 5.15 -2.34
N CYS A 72 0.69 4.73 -3.03
CA CYS A 72 1.68 3.81 -2.49
C CYS A 72 2.36 4.35 -1.23
N LEU A 73 2.74 5.63 -1.20
CA LEU A 73 3.36 6.25 -0.04
C LEU A 73 2.41 6.27 1.17
N SER A 74 1.14 6.59 0.94
CA SER A 74 0.10 6.55 1.98
C SER A 74 -0.09 5.14 2.56
N LEU A 75 -0.08 4.13 1.70
CA LEU A 75 -0.15 2.72 2.10
C LEU A 75 1.07 2.28 2.90
N LEU A 76 2.27 2.75 2.55
CA LEU A 76 3.48 2.50 3.34
C LEU A 76 3.40 3.19 4.71
N TYR A 77 2.99 4.46 4.78
CA TYR A 77 2.82 5.13 6.08
C TYR A 77 1.82 4.42 7.00
N PHE A 78 0.75 3.85 6.42
CA PHE A 78 -0.19 3.03 7.17
C PHE A 78 0.46 1.77 7.78
N LEU A 79 1.43 1.15 7.08
CA LEU A 79 2.16 -0.01 7.57
C LEU A 79 3.23 0.33 8.61
N ALA A 80 3.76 1.56 8.61
CA ALA A 80 4.91 1.96 9.41
C ALA A 80 4.83 1.58 10.91
N PRO A 81 3.69 1.72 11.61
CA PRO A 81 3.59 1.34 13.03
C PRO A 81 3.74 -0.16 13.30
N TYR A 82 3.52 -0.99 12.29
CA TYR A 82 3.53 -2.46 12.38
C TYR A 82 4.86 -3.05 11.90
N VAL A 83 5.77 -2.23 11.36
CA VAL A 83 7.08 -2.72 10.91
C VAL A 83 7.94 -3.01 12.12
N SER A 84 8.51 -4.21 12.16
CA SER A 84 9.35 -4.62 13.28
C SER A 84 10.61 -3.78 13.39
N SER A 85 11.13 -3.66 14.61
CA SER A 85 12.35 -2.89 14.90
C SER A 85 13.53 -3.26 13.99
N ARG A 86 13.69 -4.55 13.66
CA ARG A 86 14.76 -5.05 12.76
C ARG A 86 14.68 -4.47 11.36
N PHE A 87 13.47 -4.18 10.87
CA PHE A 87 13.22 -3.73 9.51
C PHE A 87 12.90 -2.24 9.39
N ARG A 88 12.84 -1.51 10.51
CA ARG A 88 12.55 -0.08 10.52
C ARG A 88 13.48 0.73 9.62
N GLN A 89 14.81 0.56 9.75
CA GLN A 89 15.76 1.32 8.94
C GLN A 89 15.68 1.00 7.43
N PRO A 90 15.64 -0.27 6.98
CA PRO A 90 15.35 -0.59 5.58
C PRO A 90 14.03 0.01 5.08
N PHE A 91 12.99 -0.04 5.91
CA PHE A 91 11.68 0.49 5.57
C PHE A 91 11.67 2.02 5.39
N GLU A 92 12.34 2.75 6.28
CA GLU A 92 12.52 4.20 6.17
C GLU A 92 13.27 4.61 4.89
N ARG A 93 14.25 3.79 4.44
CA ARG A 93 14.93 4.04 3.16
C ARG A 93 13.99 3.90 1.97
N VAL A 94 13.09 2.92 2.00
CA VAL A 94 12.05 2.76 0.97
C VAL A 94 11.13 3.97 0.98
N LEU A 95 10.64 4.40 2.14
CA LEU A 95 9.84 5.62 2.28
C LEU A 95 10.56 6.84 1.69
N ALA A 96 11.83 7.04 2.02
CA ALA A 96 12.62 8.17 1.52
C ALA A 96 12.81 8.13 -0.01
N SER A 97 12.98 6.95 -0.62
CA SER A 97 13.07 6.80 -2.08
C SER A 97 11.74 7.09 -2.80
N MET A 98 10.63 6.96 -2.08
CA MET A 98 9.28 7.24 -2.56
C MET A 98 8.85 8.69 -2.34
N ALA A 99 9.52 9.43 -1.45
CA ALA A 99 9.29 10.86 -1.29
C ALA A 99 9.51 11.59 -2.63
N PRO A 100 8.69 12.60 -2.96
CA PRO A 100 8.90 13.38 -4.16
C PRO A 100 10.29 14.04 -4.07
N VAL A 101 11.12 13.84 -5.09
CA VAL A 101 12.31 14.67 -5.28
C VAL A 101 11.75 16.08 -5.44
N GLN A 102 11.97 16.94 -4.44
CA GLN A 102 11.73 18.37 -4.62
C GLN A 102 12.50 18.75 -5.88
N ALA A 103 11.77 19.15 -6.93
CA ALA A 103 12.39 19.77 -8.08
C ALA A 103 13.19 20.94 -7.52
N LEU A 104 14.52 20.82 -7.58
CA LEU A 104 15.42 21.93 -7.24
C LEU A 104 14.89 23.16 -7.99
N PRO A 105 14.75 24.32 -7.32
CA PRO A 105 14.36 25.52 -8.03
C PRO A 105 15.36 25.74 -9.16
N ALA A 106 14.85 25.84 -10.38
CA ALA A 106 15.67 26.25 -11.51
C ALA A 106 16.25 27.63 -11.17
N VAL A 107 17.57 27.69 -11.05
CA VAL A 107 18.34 28.93 -10.86
C VAL A 107 18.24 29.77 -12.12
#